data_AF-A0A4S8LTW6-F1
#
_entry.id   AF-A0A4S8LTW6-F1
#
_cell.length_a   1.000
_cell.length_b   1.000
_cell.length_c   1.000
_cell.angle_alpha   90.00
_cell.angle_beta   90.00
_cell.angle_gamma   90.00
#
_symmetry.space_group_name_H-M   'P 1'
#
loop_
_entity.id
_entity.type
_entity.pdbx_description
1 polymer ?
#
loop_
_entity_poly.entity_id
_entity_poly.type
_entity_poly.pdbx_seq_one_letter_code
_entity_poly.pdbx_strand_id
1 'polypeptide(L)'
;MSGCATLSGIAVLENARPDGHQSILFDAHFFHYDDPISQSACLALLRYYNVDNMIFDSEEPKMYFVHVNVARMESFCELSRLSNGMELKDYVLVGDIVKMIPADGVDPKHNEKQILNYNFCKSKGVKVWETLLLLQK
;
A
#
# COMPACT_ATOMS: atom_id res chain seq x y z
N MET A 1 2.32 -5.34 -23.93
CA MET A 1 2.38 -3.96 -23.39
C MET A 1 2.04 -4.05 -21.92
N SER A 2 2.99 -3.75 -21.04
CA SER A 2 2.70 -3.67 -19.61
C SER A 2 2.07 -2.31 -19.33
N GLY A 3 0.84 -2.31 -18.82
CA GLY A 3 0.16 -1.08 -18.42
C GLY A 3 0.62 -0.67 -17.02
N CYS A 4 0.83 0.62 -16.80
CA CYS A 4 0.98 1.18 -15.47
C CYS A 4 -0.36 1.76 -14.99
N ALA A 5 -0.57 1.74 -13.68
CA ALA A 5 -1.70 2.37 -13.02
C ALA A 5 -1.21 3.09 -11.77
N THR A 6 -1.96 4.10 -11.35
CA THR A 6 -1.74 4.78 -10.08
C THR A 6 -2.87 4.39 -9.13
N LEU A 7 -2.52 3.90 -7.94
CA LEU A 7 -3.46 3.48 -6.89
C LEU A 7 -3.24 4.35 -5.65
N SER A 8 -4.33 4.70 -4.96
CA SER A 8 -4.27 5.31 -3.63
C SER A 8 -5.18 4.57 -2.69
N GLY A 9 -4.71 4.23 -1.49
CA GLY A 9 -5.51 3.48 -0.53
C GLY A 9 -4.72 3.09 0.72
N ILE A 10 -5.39 2.36 1.61
CA ILE A 10 -4.73 1.75 2.78
C ILE A 10 -4.04 0.47 2.32
N ALA A 11 -2.76 0.35 2.65
CA ALA A 11 -1.99 -0.88 2.51
C ALA A 11 -1.41 -1.27 3.85
N VAL A 12 -1.36 -2.59 4.11
CA VAL A 12 -0.53 -3.13 5.19
C VAL A 12 0.85 -3.37 4.59
N LEU A 13 1.87 -2.72 5.14
CA LEU A 13 3.25 -2.86 4.73
C LEU A 13 3.97 -3.79 5.70
N GLU A 14 4.60 -4.82 5.16
CA GLU A 14 5.32 -5.85 5.91
C GLU A 14 6.74 -6.06 5.36
N ASN A 15 7.58 -6.71 6.17
CA ASN A 15 8.92 -7.14 5.79
C ASN A 15 9.75 -6.01 5.17
N ALA A 16 9.93 -4.88 5.86
CA ALA A 16 10.73 -3.78 5.34
C ALA A 16 12.18 -4.25 5.04
N ARG A 17 12.64 -4.16 3.80
CA ARG A 17 13.95 -4.64 3.35
C ARG A 17 14.73 -3.55 2.61
N PRO A 18 16.02 -3.31 2.88
CA PRO A 18 16.80 -2.35 2.10
C PRO A 18 17.01 -2.83 0.65
N ASP A 19 16.84 -1.94 -0.34
CA ASP A 19 17.07 -2.19 -1.78
C ASP A 19 18.00 -1.11 -2.36
N GLY A 20 19.27 -1.16 -1.95
CA GLY A 20 20.28 -0.19 -2.37
C GLY A 20 20.30 1.08 -1.52
N HIS A 21 20.73 2.20 -2.11
CA HIS A 21 20.93 3.44 -1.37
C HIS A 21 19.59 4.12 -1.08
N GLN A 22 19.22 4.18 0.20
CA GLN A 22 18.04 4.91 0.71
C GLN A 22 16.69 4.37 0.22
N SER A 23 16.63 3.22 -0.45
CA SER A 23 15.37 2.61 -0.88
C SER A 23 15.02 1.42 -0.01
N ILE A 24 13.72 1.23 0.22
CA ILE A 24 13.17 0.15 1.05
C ILE A 24 12.08 -0.56 0.25
N LEU A 25 12.14 -1.88 0.20
CA LEU A 25 11.10 -2.75 -0.33
C LEU A 25 10.15 -3.18 0.78
N PHE A 26 8.89 -3.29 0.42
CA PHE A 26 7.81 -3.77 1.26
C PHE A 26 7.01 -4.83 0.52
N ASP A 27 6.53 -5.78 1.30
CA ASP A 27 5.40 -6.62 0.93
C ASP A 27 4.14 -5.84 1.29
N ALA A 28 3.41 -5.38 0.28
CA ALA A 28 2.23 -4.54 0.47
C ALA A 28 0.97 -5.32 0.17
N HIS A 29 0.09 -5.42 1.17
CA HIS A 29 -1.21 -6.05 1.03
C HIS A 29 -2.28 -5.00 0.75
N PHE A 30 -2.90 -5.11 -0.43
CA PHE A 30 -4.11 -4.36 -0.77
C PHE A 30 -5.33 -5.27 -0.62
N PHE A 31 -6.23 -4.92 0.30
CA PHE A 31 -7.49 -5.65 0.48
C PHE A 31 -8.57 -5.02 -0.39
N HIS A 32 -9.20 -5.82 -1.26
CA HIS A 32 -10.42 -5.40 -1.94
C HIS A 32 -11.57 -5.50 -0.95
N TYR A 33 -12.21 -4.38 -0.63
CA TYR A 33 -13.26 -4.31 0.39
C TYR A 33 -14.62 -4.85 -0.10
N ASP A 34 -14.71 -5.32 -1.34
CA ASP A 34 -15.97 -5.72 -1.96
C ASP A 34 -16.57 -7.00 -1.32
N ASP A 35 -15.76 -7.79 -0.61
CA ASP A 35 -16.22 -8.96 0.14
C ASP A 35 -15.54 -9.04 1.52
N PRO A 36 -16.29 -8.87 2.63
CA PRO A 36 -15.75 -8.97 4.00
C PRO A 36 -15.25 -10.38 4.36
N ILE A 37 -15.51 -11.39 3.53
CA ILE A 37 -15.05 -12.78 3.69
C ILE A 37 -13.87 -13.08 2.76
N SER A 38 -13.60 -12.21 1.77
CA SER A 38 -12.50 -12.39 0.83
C SER A 38 -11.16 -12.29 1.56
N GLN A 39 -10.48 -13.43 1.68
CA GLN A 39 -9.07 -13.51 2.05
C GLN A 39 -8.13 -13.09 0.91
N SER A 40 -8.68 -12.62 -0.22
CA SER A 40 -7.90 -12.25 -1.40
C SER A 40 -7.28 -10.86 -1.23
N ALA A 41 -6.20 -10.79 -0.46
CA ALA A 41 -5.30 -9.66 -0.50
C ALA A 41 -4.47 -9.72 -1.78
N CYS A 42 -4.44 -8.63 -2.54
CA CYS A 42 -3.47 -8.49 -3.62
C CYS A 42 -2.11 -8.14 -3.00
N LEU A 43 -1.16 -9.05 -3.12
CA LEU A 43 0.21 -8.80 -2.68
C LEU A 43 1.00 -8.06 -3.77
N ALA A 44 1.61 -6.94 -3.39
CA ALA A 44 2.43 -6.09 -4.24
C ALA A 44 3.84 -5.95 -3.68
N LEU A 45 4.85 -5.99 -4.55
CA LEU A 45 6.22 -5.65 -4.21
C LEU A 45 6.41 -4.15 -4.44
N LEU A 46 6.44 -3.36 -3.36
CA LEU A 46 6.52 -1.91 -3.47
C LEU A 46 7.86 -1.39 -2.96
N ARG A 47 8.47 -0.48 -3.72
CA ARG A 47 9.67 0.23 -3.32
C ARG A 47 9.36 1.64 -2.88
N TYR A 48 9.95 2.08 -1.78
CA TYR A 48 9.87 3.43 -1.27
C TYR A 48 11.26 4.04 -1.21
N TYR A 49 11.40 5.27 -1.72
CA TYR A 49 12.61 6.05 -1.54
C TYR A 49 12.53 6.81 -0.21
N ASN A 50 13.31 6.37 0.78
CA ASN A 50 13.28 6.83 2.17
C ASN A 50 14.01 8.17 2.35
N VAL A 51 13.51 9.21 1.67
CA VAL A 51 14.08 10.57 1.71
C VAL A 51 14.04 11.17 3.12
N ASP A 52 13.03 10.81 3.91
CA ASP A 52 12.78 11.34 5.24
C ASP A 52 13.48 10.54 6.36
N ASN A 53 14.30 9.53 6.01
CA ASN A 53 14.98 8.62 6.95
C ASN A 53 14.02 8.01 7.99
N MET A 54 12.82 7.63 7.55
CA MET A 54 11.86 6.92 8.37
C MET A 54 12.45 5.58 8.82
N ILE A 55 12.19 5.21 10.07
CA ILE A 55 12.59 3.92 10.65
C ILE A 55 11.38 2.98 10.53
N PHE A 56 11.58 1.85 9.85
CA PHE A 56 10.59 0.79 9.74
C PHE A 56 11.05 -0.37 10.59
N ASP A 57 10.15 -0.84 11.46
CA ASP A 57 10.37 -2.09 12.18
C ASP A 57 10.03 -3.24 11.22
N SER A 58 11.00 -4.10 10.94
CA SER A 58 10.80 -5.22 10.02
C SER A 58 9.91 -6.32 10.59
N GLU A 59 9.72 -6.37 11.91
CA GLU A 59 8.99 -7.44 12.59
C GLU A 59 7.49 -7.14 12.77
N GLU A 60 7.07 -5.88 12.67
CA GLU A 60 5.67 -5.48 12.88
C GLU A 60 4.99 -4.93 11.62
N PRO A 61 3.93 -5.59 11.12
CA PRO A 61 3.08 -5.05 10.06
C PRO A 61 2.49 -3.70 10.47
N LYS A 62 2.54 -2.71 9.57
CA LYS A 62 1.95 -1.39 9.81
C LYS A 62 1.08 -0.92 8.66
N MET A 63 -0.01 -0.26 9.01
CA MET A 63 -0.95 0.30 8.05
C MET A 63 -0.54 1.71 7.63
N TYR A 64 -0.55 1.94 6.33
CA TYR A 64 -0.27 3.25 5.75
C TYR A 64 -1.30 3.58 4.68
N PHE A 65 -1.68 4.85 4.61
CA PHE A 65 -2.26 5.38 3.38
C PHE A 65 -1.12 5.64 2.38
N VAL A 66 -1.15 4.93 1.25
CA VAL A 66 -0.11 4.99 0.22
C VAL A 66 -0.68 5.54 -1.09
N HIS A 67 0.14 6.31 -1.80
CA HIS A 67 -0.03 6.66 -3.20
C HIS A 67 1.07 5.98 -3.99
N VAL A 68 0.71 5.09 -4.91
CA VAL A 68 1.64 4.17 -5.56
C VAL A 68 1.47 4.18 -7.06
N ASN A 69 2.58 4.05 -7.78
CA ASN A 69 2.58 3.72 -9.20
C ASN A 69 2.91 2.24 -9.33
N VAL A 70 1.99 1.47 -9.90
CA VAL A 70 2.08 0.02 -9.99
C VAL A 70 1.97 -0.46 -11.43
N ALA A 71 2.59 -1.59 -11.70
CA ALA A 71 2.42 -2.38 -12.90
C ALA A 71 2.16 -3.84 -12.50
N ARG A 72 1.66 -4.63 -13.44
CA ARG A 72 1.55 -6.08 -13.24
C ARG A 72 2.95 -6.68 -13.09
N MET A 73 3.13 -7.57 -12.13
CA MET A 73 4.39 -8.31 -11.98
C MET A 73 4.66 -9.13 -13.25
N GLU A 74 5.83 -8.95 -13.83
CA GLU A 74 6.31 -9.74 -14.97
C GLU A 74 7.05 -11.01 -14.49
N SER A 75 7.39 -11.89 -15.42
CA SER A 75 8.05 -13.18 -15.14
C SER A 75 9.51 -13.07 -14.68
N PHE A 76 10.03 -11.86 -14.48
CA PHE A 76 11.42 -11.63 -14.08
C PHE A 76 11.52 -10.58 -12.98
N CYS A 77 12.02 -11.00 -11.82
CA CYS A 77 12.49 -10.16 -10.73
C CYS A 77 13.69 -10.85 -10.09
N GLU A 78 14.64 -10.08 -9.57
CA GLU A 78 15.76 -10.64 -8.81
C GLU A 78 15.25 -11.29 -7.52
N LEU A 79 15.55 -12.58 -7.33
CA LEU A 79 15.09 -13.34 -6.16
C LEU A 79 15.51 -12.70 -4.82
N SER A 80 16.63 -11.97 -4.80
CA SER A 80 17.12 -11.22 -3.64
C SER A 80 16.18 -10.12 -3.15
N ARG A 81 15.20 -9.70 -3.96
CA ARG A 81 14.22 -8.67 -3.62
C ARG A 81 12.96 -9.22 -2.97
N LEU A 82 12.73 -10.53 -3.12
CA LEU A 82 11.57 -11.21 -2.55
C LEU A 82 11.80 -11.49 -1.06
N SER A 83 10.71 -11.58 -0.30
CA SER A 83 10.79 -12.06 1.08
C SER A 83 11.20 -13.51 1.17
N ASN A 84 11.81 -13.87 2.30
CA ASN A 84 12.17 -15.26 2.58
C ASN A 84 10.94 -16.17 2.50
N GLY A 85 11.02 -17.21 1.67
CA GLY A 85 9.93 -18.17 1.48
C GLY A 85 8.84 -17.73 0.50
N MET A 86 8.93 -16.53 -0.08
CA MET A 86 8.00 -16.05 -1.11
C MET A 86 8.55 -16.31 -2.50
N GLU A 87 7.65 -16.64 -3.42
CA GLU A 87 7.94 -16.82 -4.83
C GLU A 87 7.42 -15.64 -5.66
N LEU A 88 7.97 -15.45 -6.86
CA LEU A 88 7.55 -14.36 -7.76
C LEU A 88 6.04 -14.40 -8.08
N LYS A 89 5.47 -15.60 -8.16
CA LYS A 89 4.05 -15.83 -8.47
C LYS A 89 3.10 -15.31 -7.39
N ASP A 90 3.61 -15.12 -6.16
CA ASP A 90 2.81 -14.64 -5.04
C ASP A 90 2.57 -13.13 -5.15
N TYR A 91 3.44 -12.42 -5.86
CA TYR A 91 3.32 -10.99 -6.12
C TYR A 91 2.55 -10.73 -7.41
N VAL A 92 1.40 -10.07 -7.31
CA VAL A 92 0.56 -9.71 -8.46
C VAL A 92 1.01 -8.38 -9.08
N LEU A 93 1.50 -7.47 -8.23
CA LEU A 93 1.88 -6.12 -8.61
C LEU A 93 3.31 -5.81 -8.19
N VAL A 94 3.94 -4.89 -8.92
CA VAL A 94 5.23 -4.28 -8.57
C VAL A 94 5.13 -2.78 -8.77
N GLY A 95 5.78 -1.98 -7.94
CA GLY A 95 5.69 -0.54 -8.07
C GLY A 95 6.54 0.27 -7.13
N ASP A 96 6.32 1.58 -7.19
CA ASP A 96 6.97 2.57 -6.35
C ASP A 96 5.94 3.33 -5.51
N ILE A 97 6.22 3.48 -4.22
CA ILE A 97 5.49 4.35 -3.30
C ILE A 97 5.96 5.78 -3.52
N VAL A 98 5.04 6.62 -3.99
CA VAL A 98 5.28 8.05 -4.24
C VAL A 98 5.00 8.87 -2.98
N LYS A 99 3.99 8.46 -2.20
CA LYS A 99 3.63 9.11 -0.93
C LYS A 99 3.13 8.07 0.07
N MET A 100 3.47 8.28 1.33
CA MET A 100 3.09 7.41 2.43
C MET A 100 2.73 8.25 3.66
N ILE A 101 1.64 7.88 4.33
CA ILE A 101 1.17 8.54 5.55
C ILE A 101 0.82 7.43 6.55
N PRO A 102 1.37 7.43 7.78
CA PRO A 102 0.98 6.49 8.82
C PRO A 102 -0.53 6.53 9.05
N ALA A 103 -1.17 5.37 9.11
CA ALA A 103 -2.61 5.24 9.38
C ALA A 103 -2.88 4.84 10.84
N ASP A 104 -2.04 5.30 11.78
CA ASP A 104 -2.14 4.95 13.19
C ASP A 104 -3.55 5.20 13.74
N GLY A 105 -4.11 4.20 14.43
CA GLY A 105 -5.45 4.27 15.03
C GLY A 105 -6.59 3.65 14.22
N VAL A 106 -6.33 3.07 13.05
CA VAL A 106 -7.33 2.27 12.32
C VAL A 106 -7.32 0.83 12.87
N ASP A 107 -8.25 0.52 13.77
CA ASP A 107 -8.50 -0.86 14.18
C ASP A 107 -9.11 -1.61 12.98
N PRO A 108 -8.49 -2.70 12.48
CA PRO A 108 -9.01 -3.45 11.33
C PRO A 108 -10.42 -4.02 11.57
N LYS A 109 -10.87 -4.11 12.83
CA LYS A 109 -12.26 -4.49 13.19
C LYS A 109 -13.27 -3.34 13.17
N HIS A 110 -12.83 -2.08 13.06
CA HIS A 110 -13.68 -0.88 13.18
C HIS A 110 -13.93 -0.14 11.85
N ASN A 111 -13.61 -0.74 10.71
CA ASN A 111 -13.65 -0.08 9.40
C ASN A 111 -15.04 0.10 8.74
N GLU A 112 -16.16 -0.11 9.45
CA GLU A 112 -17.48 0.19 8.87
C GLU A 112 -17.80 1.69 8.80
N LYS A 113 -17.10 2.58 9.53
CA LYS A 113 -17.48 4.02 9.58
C LYS A 113 -16.36 5.06 9.60
N GLN A 114 -15.08 4.70 9.71
CA GLN A 114 -14.02 5.70 9.94
C GLN A 114 -13.34 6.26 8.67
N ILE A 115 -13.57 5.69 7.49
CA ILE A 115 -13.03 6.25 6.22
C ILE A 115 -13.66 7.62 5.88
N LEU A 116 -14.73 8.04 6.57
CA LEU A 116 -15.33 9.37 6.43
C LEU A 116 -14.68 10.49 7.26
N ASN A 117 -13.71 10.20 8.14
CA ASN A 117 -13.19 11.21 9.09
C ASN A 117 -11.69 11.49 9.01
N TYR A 118 -10.98 11.03 7.98
CA TYR A 118 -9.67 11.59 7.67
C TYR A 118 -9.85 13.00 7.07
N ASN A 119 -10.06 13.98 7.95
CA ASN A 119 -10.02 15.41 7.66
C ASN A 119 -8.60 15.80 7.26
N PHE A 120 -8.26 15.51 6.01
CA PHE A 120 -7.07 16.02 5.35
C PHE A 120 -7.26 17.53 5.10
N CYS A 121 -6.50 18.34 5.84
CA CYS A 121 -6.23 19.76 5.58
C CYS A 121 -7.42 20.75 5.65
N LYS A 122 -7.70 21.27 6.85
CA LYS A 122 -8.23 22.64 7.02
C LYS A 122 -7.10 23.68 7.16
N SER A 123 -6.08 23.55 6.32
CA SER A 123 -5.00 24.53 6.17
C SER A 123 -4.55 24.49 4.71
N LYS A 124 -4.96 25.51 3.96
CA LYS A 124 -4.63 25.79 2.54
C LYS A 124 -5.48 25.06 1.49
N GLY A 125 -6.78 25.36 1.47
CA GLY A 125 -7.46 25.84 0.26
C GLY A 125 -7.47 24.97 -1.01
N VAL A 126 -7.44 23.64 -0.92
CA VAL A 126 -7.63 22.77 -2.09
C VAL A 126 -8.92 21.97 -1.94
N LYS A 127 -9.90 22.24 -2.81
CA LYS A 127 -11.11 21.43 -2.98
C LYS A 127 -10.73 20.17 -3.77
N VAL A 128 -10.76 19.01 -3.12
CA VAL A 128 -10.73 17.71 -3.81
C VAL A 128 -12.09 17.06 -3.64
N TRP A 129 -12.64 16.62 -4.76
CA TRP A 129 -14.04 16.26 -4.99
C TRP A 129 -14.46 14.96 -4.29
N GLU A 130 -15.68 14.99 -3.77
CA GLU A 130 -16.48 13.84 -3.34
C GLU A 130 -16.67 12.87 -4.51
N THR A 131 -16.37 11.57 -4.35
CA THR A 131 -17.16 10.46 -4.91
C THR A 131 -16.69 9.15 -4.28
N LEU A 132 -17.50 8.57 -3.37
CA LEU A 132 -17.81 7.12 -3.25
C LEU A 132 -18.43 6.84 -1.88
N LEU A 133 -19.73 7.15 -1.76
CA LEU A 133 -20.61 6.59 -0.73
C LEU A 133 -22.06 6.71 -1.22
N LEU A 134 -22.34 6.09 -2.35
CA LEU A 134 -23.71 5.84 -2.82
C LEU A 134 -23.73 4.50 -3.53
N LEU A 135 -23.66 3.41 -2.77
CA LEU A 135 -24.19 2.10 -3.17
C LEU A 135 -24.48 1.28 -1.91
N GLN A 136 -25.43 1.76 -1.10
CA GLN A 136 -26.29 0.92 -0.26
C GLN A 136 -27.71 1.47 -0.33
N LYS A 137 -28.45 1.04 -1.36
CA LYS A 137 -29.91 0.91 -1.34
C LYS A 137 -30.28 -0.32 -2.16
#